data_AF-A0A8B5R334-F1
#
_entry.id   AF-A0A8B5R334-F1
#
_cell.length_a   1.000
_cell.length_b   1.000
_cell.length_c   1.000
_cell.angle_alpha   90.00
_cell.angle_beta   90.00
_cell.angle_gamma   90.00
#
_symmetry.space_group_name_H-M   'P 1'
#
loop_
_entity.id
_entity.type
_entity.pdbx_description
1 polymer ?
#
loop_
_entity_poly.entity_id
_entity_poly.type
_entity_poly.pdbx_seq_one_letter_code
_entity_poly.pdbx_strand_id
1 'polypeptide(L)' 'MKQKTWAILITVVSLSILIALITATIITNNHIYTRIGSSFLGILTLLSAIPEIKKDGKLTWPSSLFLLLGLYFVVNPWI' A
#
# COMPACT_ATOMS: atom_id res chain seq x y z
N MET A 1 -14.00 13.99 13.42
CA MET A 1 -14.62 12.66 13.22
C MET A 1 -14.64 12.22 11.76
N LYS A 2 -15.01 13.07 10.80
CA LYS A 2 -15.09 12.70 9.35
C LYS A 2 -13.81 12.08 8.77
N GLN A 3 -12.62 12.62 9.07
CA GLN A 3 -11.35 12.06 8.58
C GLN A 3 -11.06 10.63 9.08
N LYS A 4 -11.48 10.28 10.30
CA LYS A 4 -11.29 8.93 10.85
C LYS A 4 -12.14 7.91 10.10
N THR A 5 -13.37 8.27 9.74
CA THR A 5 -14.28 7.39 8.97
C THR A 5 -13.73 7.11 7.58
N TRP A 6 -13.21 8.11 6.87
CA TRP A 6 -12.59 7.91 5.56
C TRP A 6 -11.35 7.02 5.61
N ALA A 7 -10.50 7.19 6.63
CA ALA A 7 -9.33 6.34 6.82
C ALA A 7 -9.73 4.87 7.03
N ILE A 8 -10.74 4.61 7.87
CA ILE A 8 -11.25 3.26 8.11
C ILE A 8 -11.81 2.66 6.82
N LEU A 9 -12.59 3.42 6.06
CA LEU A 9 -13.20 2.96 4.82
C LEU A 9 -12.14 2.61 3.76
N ILE A 10 -11.09 3.44 3.62
CA ILE A 10 -9.95 3.17 2.74
C ILE A 10 -9.21 1.91 3.19
N THR A 11 -8.99 1.70 4.49
CA THR A 11 -8.32 0.48 4.97
C THR A 11 -9.14 -0.77 4.71
N VAL A 12 -10.47 -0.72 4.90
CA VAL A 12 -11.35 -1.88 4.64
C VAL A 12 -11.39 -2.23 3.16
N VAL A 13 -11.50 -1.23 2.27
CA VAL A 13 -11.47 -1.44 0.81
C VAL A 13 -10.10 -1.97 0.36
N SER A 14 -9.00 -1.44 0.92
CA SER A 14 -7.66 -1.92 0.60
C SER A 14 -7.47 -3.37 1.01
N LEU A 15 -7.97 -3.75 2.19
CA LEU A 15 -7.92 -5.11 2.70
C LEU A 15 -8.73 -6.08 1.82
N SER A 16 -9.93 -5.66 1.37
CA SER A 16 -10.77 -6.51 0.51
C SER A 16 -10.13 -6.78 -0.85
N ILE A 17 -9.48 -5.77 -1.44
CA ILE A 17 -8.72 -5.91 -2.70
C ILE A 17 -7.56 -6.89 -2.52
N LEU A 18 -6.82 -6.80 -1.41
CA LEU A 18 -5.71 -7.72 -1.14
C LEU A 18 -6.18 -9.16 -0.98
N ILE A 19 -7.26 -9.40 -0.24
CA ILE A 19 -7.85 -10.73 -0.08
C ILE A 19 -8.31 -11.30 -1.42
N ALA A 20 -8.92 -10.47 -2.28
CA ALA A 20 -9.35 -10.88 -3.61
C ALA A 20 -8.15 -11.28 -4.50
N LEU A 21 -7.06 -10.51 -4.46
CA LEU A 21 -5.84 -10.81 -5.23
C LEU A 21 -5.13 -12.08 -4.75
N ILE A 22 -5.06 -12.31 -3.43
CA ILE A 22 -4.54 -13.57 -2.86
C ILE A 22 -5.40 -14.74 -3.30
N THR A 23 -6.72 -14.61 -3.21
CA THR A 23 -7.67 -15.66 -3.63
C THR A 23 -7.52 -15.96 -5.12
N ALA A 24 -7.41 -14.94 -5.98
CA ALA A 24 -7.16 -15.10 -7.41
C ALA A 24 -5.80 -15.77 -7.69
N THR A 25 -4.76 -15.43 -6.92
CA THR A 25 -3.45 -16.08 -7.01
C THR A 25 -3.58 -17.58 -6.73
N ILE A 26 -4.25 -17.97 -5.64
CA ILE A 26 -4.41 -19.37 -5.23
C ILE A 26 -5.24 -20.16 -6.25
N ILE A 27 -6.36 -19.61 -6.72
CA ILE A 27 -7.26 -20.29 -7.66
C ILE A 27 -6.60 -20.47 -9.03
N THR A 28 -5.93 -19.43 -9.52
CA THR A 28 -5.37 -19.41 -10.88
C THR A 28 -3.92 -19.91 -10.94
N ASN A 29 -3.30 -20.14 -9.78
CA ASN A 29 -1.87 -20.40 -9.59
C ASN A 29 -0.98 -19.44 -10.42
N ASN A 30 -1.42 -18.18 -10.53
CA ASN A 30 -0.80 -17.19 -11.39
C ASN A 30 -0.17 -16.08 -10.56
N HIS A 31 1.15 -15.99 -10.63
CA HIS A 31 1.96 -15.00 -9.91
C HIS A 31 1.72 -13.55 -10.35
N ILE A 32 1.01 -13.32 -11.47
CA ILE A 32 0.62 -11.97 -11.89
C ILE A 32 -0.24 -11.28 -10.83
N TYR A 33 -1.14 -12.00 -10.16
CA TYR A 33 -2.00 -11.42 -9.12
C TYR A 33 -1.20 -11.06 -7.87
N THR A 34 -0.18 -11.84 -7.52
CA THR A 34 0.80 -11.52 -6.47
C THR A 34 1.57 -10.24 -6.82
N ARG A 35 2.01 -10.12 -8.08
CA ARG A 35 2.71 -8.94 -8.59
C ARG A 35 1.86 -7.67 -8.49
N ILE A 36 0.58 -7.76 -8.88
CA ILE A 36 -0.38 -6.67 -8.76
C ILE A 36 -0.62 -6.30 -7.28
N GLY A 37 -0.76 -7.29 -6.40
CA GLY A 37 -0.93 -7.06 -4.96
C GLY A 37 0.28 -6.38 -4.31
N SER A 38 1.48 -6.81 -4.69
CA SER A 38 2.76 -6.24 -4.26
C SER A 38 2.89 -4.76 -4.66
N SER A 39 2.59 -4.43 -5.92
CA SER A 39 2.54 -3.03 -6.37
C SER A 39 1.45 -2.20 -5.65
N PHE A 40 0.29 -2.80 -5.38
CA PHE A 40 -0.80 -2.13 -4.67
C PHE A 40 -0.42 -1.78 -3.22
N LEU A 41 0.28 -2.69 -2.52
CA LEU A 41 0.84 -2.41 -1.19
C LEU A 41 1.89 -1.28 -1.24
N GLY A 42 2.73 -1.26 -2.27
CA GLY A 42 3.70 -0.19 -2.48
C GLY A 42 3.05 1.19 -2.65
N ILE A 43 1.96 1.26 -3.41
CA ILE A 43 1.18 2.50 -3.60
C ILE A 43 0.50 2.94 -2.29
N LEU A 44 -0.06 2.00 -1.52
CA LEU A 44 -0.68 2.32 -0.23
C LEU A 44 0.33 2.86 0.80
N THR A 45 1.50 2.25 0.87
CA THR A 45 2.60 2.71 1.75
C THR A 45 3.09 4.10 1.34
N LEU A 46 3.24 4.37 0.04
CA LEU A 46 3.51 5.72 -0.50
C LEU A 46 2.45 6.74 -0.08
N LEU A 47 1.16 6.41 -0.27
CA LEU A 47 0.05 7.31 0.09
C LEU A 47 -0.03 7.57 1.60
N SER A 48 0.32 6.60 2.44
CA SER A 48 0.38 6.77 3.90
C SER A 48 1.51 7.69 4.37
N ALA A 49 2.61 7.80 3.62
CA ALA A 49 3.73 8.68 3.96
C ALA A 49 3.44 10.16 3.62
N ILE A 50 2.56 10.45 2.65
CA ILE A 50 2.18 11.82 2.24
C ILE A 50 1.65 12.69 3.40
N PRO A 51 0.71 12.23 4.24
CA PRO A 51 0.22 13.05 5.35
C PRO A 51 1.29 13.32 6.41
N GLU A 52 2.29 12.45 6.60
CA GLU A 52 3.44 12.73 7.49
C GLU A 52 4.32 13.85 6.92
N ILE A 53 4.60 13.83 5.62
CA ILE A 53 5.36 14.89 4.94
C ILE A 53 4.61 16.24 5.00
N LYS A 54 3.29 16.20 4.84
CA LYS A 54 2.44 17.40 4.81
C LYS A 54 2.26 18.05 6.18
N LYS A 55 2.50 17.33 7.28
CA LYS A 55 2.22 17.84 8.64
C LYS A 55 3.26 18.85 9.12
N ASP A 56 4.53 18.69 8.72
CA ASP A 56 5.63 19.50 9.25
C ASP A 56 6.62 20.00 8.19
N GLY A 57 6.41 19.72 6.90
CA GLY A 57 7.30 20.16 5.80
C GLY A 57 8.73 19.60 5.88
N LYS A 58 8.98 18.70 6.84
CA LYS A 58 10.25 18.04 7.11
C LYS A 58 10.02 16.54 6.99
N LEU A 59 10.85 15.86 6.18
CA LEU A 59 10.89 14.40 6.15
C LEU A 59 11.41 13.93 7.51
N THR A 60 10.53 13.41 8.36
CA THR A 60 10.96 12.68 9.57
C THR A 60 11.46 11.31 9.13
N TRP A 61 12.56 10.82 9.71
CA TRP A 61 13.17 9.51 9.40
C TRP A 61 12.19 8.35 9.11
N PRO A 62 11.09 8.14 9.88
CA PRO A 62 10.09 7.11 9.57
C PRO A 62 9.40 7.30 8.21
N SER A 63 9.06 8.54 7.82
CA SER A 63 8.43 8.82 6.52
C SER A 63 9.34 8.49 5.33
N SER A 64 10.67 8.57 5.50
CA SER A 64 11.64 8.18 4.46
C SER A 64 11.68 6.66 4.24
N LEU A 65 11.53 5.88 5.32
CA LEU A 65 11.48 4.42 5.27
C LEU A 65 10.20 3.95 4.58
N PHE A 66 9.06 4.58 4.87
CA PHE A 66 7.80 4.28 4.17
C PHE A 66 7.85 4.63 2.68
N LEU A 67 8.50 5.75 2.32
CA LEU A 67 8.74 6.12 0.92
C LEU A 67 9.62 5.09 0.19
N LEU A 68 10.73 4.69 0.80
CA LEU A 68 11.66 3.71 0.22
C LEU A 68 11.04 2.33 0.10
N LEU A 69 10.30 1.88 1.12
CA LEU A 69 9.56 0.62 1.08
C LEU A 69 8.49 0.66 -0.01
N GLY A 70 7.72 1.74 -0.11
CA GLY A 70 6.69 1.87 -1.14
C GLY A 70 7.27 1.87 -2.56
N LEU A 71 8.35 2.62 -2.80
CA LEU A 71 9.07 2.60 -4.08
C LEU A 71 9.64 1.22 -4.38
N TYR A 72 10.20 0.52 -3.38
CA TYR A 72 10.74 -0.82 -3.55
C TYR A 72 9.66 -1.82 -3.97
N PHE A 73 8.49 -1.81 -3.33
CA PHE A 73 7.36 -2.66 -3.70
C PHE A 73 6.77 -2.33 -5.09
N VAL A 74 6.82 -1.07 -5.52
CA VAL A 74 6.40 -0.66 -6.87
C VAL A 74 7.41 -1.10 -7.95
N VAL A 75 8.71 -0.94 -7.69
CA VAL A 75 9.78 -1.21 -8.67
C VAL A 75 10.15 -2.70 -8.72
N ASN A 76 10.10 -3.39 -7.59
CA ASN A 76 10.33 -4.84 -7.47
C ASN A 76 9.07 -5.56 -6.99
N PRO A 77 8.04 -5.66 -7.82
CA PRO A 77 6.81 -6.39 -7.46
C PRO A 77 6.98 -7.93 -7.51
N TRP A 78 8.22 -8.43 -7.49
CA TRP A 78 8.59 -9.84 -7.68
C TRP A 78 8.92 -10.58 -6.37
N ILE A 79 8.71 -9.95 -5.20
CA ILE A 79 8.64 -10.64 -3.90
C ILE A 79 7.20 -11.09 -3.66
#